data_AF-A0A0L6T9R9-F1
#
_entry.id   AF-A0A0L6T9R9-F1
#
_cell.length_a   1.000
_cell.length_b   1.000
_cell.length_c   1.000
_cell.angle_alpha   90.00
_cell.angle_beta   90.00
_cell.angle_gamma   90.00
#
_symmetry.space_group_name_H-M   'P 1'
#
loop_
_entity.id
_entity.type
_entity.pdbx_description
1 polymer ?
#
loop_
_entity_poly.entity_id
_entity_poly.type
_entity_poly.pdbx_seq_one_letter_code
_entity_poly.pdbx_strand_id
1 'polypeptide(L)' 'MKTTLIAAALALAAGSVLAHGCPNEMKAIDAKLATNPKLSEADAAKVKKLRADGEAAHKAGKHDESMKVLGEAKKILGV' A
#
# COMPACT_ATOMS: atom_id res chain seq x y z
N MET A 1 22.12 -10.28 41.41
CA MET A 1 22.35 -9.26 40.35
C MET A 1 22.97 -9.92 39.13
N LYS A 2 22.19 -10.62 38.29
CA LYS A 2 22.68 -11.27 37.06
C LYS A 2 21.57 -11.61 36.04
N THR A 3 20.30 -11.50 36.44
CA THR A 3 19.14 -11.87 35.62
C THR A 3 18.43 -10.68 34.96
N THR A 4 18.87 -9.45 35.21
CA THR A 4 18.21 -8.23 34.72
C THR A 4 18.70 -7.72 33.36
N LEU A 5 19.55 -8.45 32.64
CA LEU A 5 20.13 -8.00 31.36
C LEU A 5 19.52 -8.66 30.11
N ILE A 6 18.52 -9.54 30.23
CA ILE A 6 17.99 -10.31 29.09
C ILE A 6 16.59 -9.81 28.61
N ALA A 7 15.96 -8.86 29.31
CA ALA A 7 14.60 -8.42 28.97
C ALA A 7 14.50 -7.25 27.99
N ALA A 8 15.60 -6.60 27.61
CA ALA A 8 15.58 -5.39 26.78
C ALA A 8 15.70 -5.63 25.25
N ALA A 9 15.89 -6.88 24.80
CA ALA A 9 16.17 -7.17 23.39
C ALA A 9 14.95 -7.57 22.54
N LEU A 10 13.75 -7.71 23.13
CA LEU A 10 12.56 -8.22 22.41
C LEU A 10 11.58 -7.14 21.93
N ALA A 11 11.84 -5.85 22.15
CA ALA A 11 10.89 -4.78 21.80
C ALA A 11 11.01 -4.24 20.36
N LEU A 12 12.00 -4.66 19.55
CA LEU A 12 12.21 -4.10 18.21
C LEU A 12 11.73 -4.98 17.04
N ALA A 13 11.15 -6.16 17.29
CA ALA A 13 10.76 -7.07 16.20
C ALA A 13 9.32 -6.89 15.67
N ALA A 14 8.52 -5.97 16.22
CA ALA A 14 7.12 -5.80 15.82
C ALA A 14 6.90 -4.89 14.59
N GLY A 15 7.95 -4.26 14.03
CA GLY A 15 7.81 -3.29 12.95
C GLY A 15 7.66 -3.86 11.53
N SER A 16 7.90 -5.16 11.32
CA SER A 16 8.15 -5.70 9.96
C SER A 16 6.93 -6.26 9.24
N VAL A 17 5.75 -6.34 9.87
CA VAL A 17 4.56 -7.01 9.29
C VAL A 17 3.76 -6.08 8.36
N LEU A 18 4.08 -4.78 8.30
CA LEU A 18 3.39 -3.79 7.47
C LEU A 18 4.09 -3.47 6.13
N ALA A 19 5.31 -3.98 5.90
CA ALA A 19 6.11 -3.59 4.72
C ALA A 19 5.48 -3.99 3.37
N HIS A 20 4.50 -4.89 3.36
CA HIS A 20 3.93 -5.47 2.14
C HIS A 20 2.54 -4.92 1.77
N GLY A 21 1.92 -4.09 2.63
CA GLY A 21 0.56 -3.56 2.38
C GLY A 21 0.49 -2.75 1.08
N CYS A 22 1.14 -1.58 1.03
CA CYS A 22 1.08 -0.70 -0.14
C CYS A 22 1.58 -1.38 -1.43
N PRO A 23 2.73 -2.11 -1.43
CA PRO A 23 3.19 -2.82 -2.63
C PRO A 23 2.20 -3.86 -3.17
N ASN A 24 1.48 -4.57 -2.29
CA ASN A 24 0.48 -5.55 -2.72
C ASN A 24 -0.76 -4.87 -3.30
N GLU A 25 -1.23 -3.78 -2.70
CA GLU A 25 -2.35 -3.01 -3.25
C GLU A 25 -2.03 -2.42 -4.63
N MET A 26 -0.81 -1.88 -4.81
CA MET A 26 -0.33 -1.41 -6.12
C MET A 26 -0.33 -2.54 -7.15
N LYS A 27 0.20 -3.72 -6.79
CA LYS A 27 0.18 -4.89 -7.68
C LYS A 27 -1.23 -5.34 -8.04
N ALA A 28 -2.18 -5.31 -7.10
CA ALA A 28 -3.57 -5.67 -7.37
C ALA A 28 -4.23 -4.71 -8.35
N ILE A 29 -3.98 -3.41 -8.20
CA ILE A 29 -4.42 -2.37 -9.14
C ILE A 29 -3.81 -2.60 -10.53
N ASP A 30 -2.49 -2.80 -10.60
CA ASP A 30 -1.77 -3.01 -11.85
C ASP A 30 -2.26 -4.28 -12.58
N ALA A 31 -2.44 -5.38 -11.84
CA ALA A 31 -2.97 -6.63 -12.37
C ALA A 31 -4.40 -6.44 -12.91
N LYS A 32 -5.26 -5.72 -12.18
CA LYS A 32 -6.63 -5.45 -12.64
C LYS A 32 -6.63 -4.56 -13.88
N LEU A 33 -5.82 -3.51 -13.93
CA LEU A 33 -5.68 -2.66 -15.13
C LEU A 33 -5.18 -3.45 -16.35
N ALA A 34 -4.26 -4.40 -16.16
CA ALA A 34 -3.75 -5.25 -17.23
C ALA A 34 -4.81 -6.16 -17.88
N THR A 35 -5.94 -6.40 -17.20
CA THR A 35 -7.09 -7.11 -17.78
C THR A 35 -7.96 -6.25 -18.71
N ASN A 36 -7.58 -4.98 -18.93
CA ASN A 36 -8.35 -3.99 -19.69
C ASN A 36 -9.83 -3.91 -19.24
N PRO A 37 -10.09 -3.61 -17.95
CA PRO A 37 -11.45 -3.53 -17.43
C PRO A 37 -12.22 -2.43 -18.17
N LYS A 38 -13.52 -2.65 -18.40
CA LYS A 38 -14.39 -1.60 -18.94
C LYS A 38 -14.54 -0.49 -17.90
N LEU A 39 -13.89 0.64 -18.17
CA LEU A 39 -13.92 1.86 -17.37
C LEU A 39 -14.28 3.03 -18.28
N SER A 40 -14.90 4.06 -17.70
CA SER A 40 -14.96 5.35 -18.38
C SER A 40 -13.54 5.93 -18.52
N GLU A 41 -13.32 6.82 -19.48
CA GLU A 41 -12.01 7.49 -19.62
C GLU A 41 -11.63 8.25 -18.33
N ALA A 42 -12.62 8.87 -17.68
CA ALA A 42 -12.45 9.58 -16.42
C ALA A 42 -12.01 8.64 -15.29
N ASP A 43 -12.63 7.47 -15.17
CA ASP A 43 -12.27 6.48 -14.15
C ASP A 43 -10.89 5.87 -14.43
N ALA A 44 -10.57 5.58 -15.69
CA ALA A 44 -9.26 5.08 -16.07
C ALA A 44 -8.15 6.10 -15.74
N ALA A 45 -8.37 7.38 -16.03
CA ALA A 45 -7.45 8.45 -15.67
C ALA A 45 -7.31 8.59 -14.14
N LYS A 46 -8.43 8.54 -13.42
CA LYS A 46 -8.45 8.63 -11.95
C LYS A 46 -7.71 7.48 -11.29
N VAL A 47 -7.93 6.24 -11.71
CA VAL A 47 -7.24 5.06 -11.18
C VAL A 47 -5.73 5.14 -11.42
N LYS A 48 -5.30 5.53 -12.63
CA LYS A 48 -3.88 5.70 -12.95
C LYS A 48 -3.22 6.76 -12.06
N LYS A 49 -3.90 7.88 -11.84
CA LYS A 49 -3.43 8.94 -10.94
C LYS A 49 -3.32 8.45 -9.49
N LEU A 50 -4.38 7.83 -8.96
CA LEU A 50 -4.39 7.30 -7.59
C LEU A 50 -3.30 6.24 -7.36
N ARG A 51 -3.04 5.39 -8.36
CA ARG A 51 -1.94 4.41 -8.34
C ARG A 51 -0.59 5.13 -8.23
N ALA A 52 -0.34 6.12 -9.09
CA ALA A 52 0.91 6.89 -9.07
C ALA A 52 1.10 7.68 -7.76
N ASP A 53 0.04 8.33 -7.27
CA ASP A 53 0.04 9.06 -5.99
C ASP A 53 0.33 8.10 -4.81
N GLY A 54 -0.27 6.90 -4.84
CA GLY A 54 -0.03 5.88 -3.83
C GLY A 54 1.42 5.39 -3.80
N GLU A 55 2.04 5.20 -4.98
CA GLU A 55 3.46 4.87 -5.10
C GLU A 55 4.35 6.01 -4.57
N ALA A 56 4.03 7.26 -4.91
CA ALA A 56 4.77 8.43 -4.44
C ALA A 56 4.68 8.58 -2.91
N ALA A 57 3.49 8.41 -2.33
CA ALA A 57 3.28 8.43 -0.89
C ALA A 57 4.06 7.30 -0.19
N HIS A 58 4.07 6.08 -0.76
CA HIS A 58 4.86 4.97 -0.25
C HIS A 58 6.37 5.29 -0.25
N LYS A 59 6.91 5.80 -1.37
CA LYS A 59 8.33 6.20 -1.49
C LYS A 59 8.70 7.32 -0.52
N ALA A 60 7.74 8.17 -0.15
CA ALA A 60 7.90 9.23 0.84
C ALA A 60 7.72 8.77 2.31
N GLY A 61 7.49 7.47 2.56
CA GLY A 61 7.24 6.92 3.90
C GLY A 61 5.83 7.20 4.45
N LYS A 62 4.93 7.77 3.65
CA LYS A 62 3.56 8.12 4.04
C LYS A 62 2.62 6.94 3.78
N HIS A 63 2.76 5.88 4.56
CA HIS A 63 2.05 4.62 4.33
C HIS A 63 0.53 4.74 4.44
N ASP A 64 0.01 5.48 5.42
CA ASP A 64 -1.44 5.66 5.57
C ASP A 64 -2.05 6.43 4.38
N GLU A 65 -1.35 7.45 3.89
CA GLU A 65 -1.76 8.20 2.70
C GLU A 65 -1.75 7.30 1.46
N SER A 66 -0.70 6.49 1.30
CA SER A 66 -0.60 5.49 0.23
C SER A 66 -1.77 4.51 0.27
N MET A 67 -2.05 3.90 1.43
CA MET A 67 -3.16 2.95 1.57
C MET A 67 -4.52 3.59 1.29
N LYS A 68 -4.74 4.84 1.72
CA LYS A 68 -5.98 5.57 1.46
C LYS A 68 -6.22 5.74 -0.04
N VAL A 69 -5.24 6.28 -0.77
CA VAL A 69 -5.43 6.56 -2.21
C VAL A 69 -5.46 5.28 -3.05
N LEU A 70 -4.70 4.26 -2.68
CA LEU A 70 -4.75 2.93 -3.33
C LEU A 70 -6.11 2.26 -3.07
N GLY A 71 -6.68 2.41 -1.87
CA GLY A 71 -8.02 1.93 -1.56
C GLY A 71 -9.11 2.60 -2.42
N GLU A 72 -8.99 3.89 -2.70
CA GLU A 72 -9.90 4.58 -3.63
C GLU A 72 -9.78 4.05 -5.06
N ALA A 73 -8.56 3.77 -5.53
CA ALA A 73 -8.33 3.18 -6.85
C ALA A 73 -8.98 1.80 -6.96
N LYS A 74 -8.80 0.97 -5.94
CA LYS A 74 -9.40 -0.37 -5.84
C LYS A 74 -10.92 -0.35 -5.86
N LYS A 75 -11.54 0.61 -5.16
CA LYS A 75 -12.99 0.79 -5.17
C LYS A 75 -13.54 1.07 -6.57
N ILE A 76 -12.85 1.88 -7.37
CA ILE A 76 -13.23 2.16 -8.77
C ILE A 76 -13.09 0.88 -9.62
N LEU A 77 -12.04 0.11 -9.37
CA LEU A 77 -11.74 -1.12 -10.08
C LEU A 77 -12.56 -2.35 -9.64
N GLY A 78 -13.26 -2.26 -8.51
CA GLY A 78 -14.02 -3.36 -7.92
C GLY A 78 -13.14 -4.52 -7.41
N VAL A 79 -12.02 -4.20 -6.76
CA VAL A 79 -11.07 -5.15 -6.15
C VAL A 79 -10.77 -4.82 -4.69
#